data_AF-A0A0S3PSM7-F1
#
_entry.id   AF-A0A0S3PSM7-F1
#
_cell.length_a   1.000
_cell.length_b   1.000
_cell.length_c   1.000
_cell.angle_alpha   90.00
_cell.angle_beta   90.00
_cell.angle_gamma   90.00
#
_symmetry.space_group_name_H-M   'P 1'
#
loop_
_entity.id
_entity.type
_entity.pdbx_description
1 polymer ?
#
loop_
_entity_poly.entity_id
_entity_poly.type
_entity_poly.pdbx_seq_one_letter_code
_entity_poly.pdbx_strand_id
1 'polypeptide(L)'
;MMSSTANRTSYGLVASAWTNDGARQMRMMKALRAGQVFINAYGAAGGIELPFGGFKKSSHGREKGFDALYEFSATKTAVVKHG
;
A
#
# COMPACT_ATOMS: atom_id res chain seq x y z
N MET A 1 -10.80 13.88 -13.83
CA MET A 1 -10.03 14.30 -12.64
C MET A 1 -8.67 13.62 -12.71
N MET A 2 -7.52 14.26 -12.44
CA MET A 2 -6.19 13.65 -12.67
C MET A 2 -6.00 12.23 -12.05
N SER A 3 -6.60 11.97 -10.89
CA SER A 3 -6.65 10.64 -10.26
C SER A 3 -7.31 9.57 -11.14
N SER A 4 -8.33 9.93 -11.93
CA SER A 4 -8.98 9.00 -12.86
C SER A 4 -8.06 8.55 -13.99
N THR A 5 -7.12 9.39 -14.43
CA THR A 5 -6.13 9.00 -15.45
C THR A 5 -5.04 8.12 -14.84
N ALA A 6 -4.53 8.48 -13.65
CA ALA A 6 -3.50 7.70 -12.95
C ALA A 6 -3.96 6.26 -12.68
N ASN A 7 -5.24 6.06 -12.35
CA ASN A 7 -5.80 4.75 -12.06
C ASN A 7 -6.11 3.88 -13.29
N ARG A 8 -5.96 4.39 -14.52
CA ARG A 8 -6.30 3.66 -15.76
C ARG A 8 -5.22 2.71 -16.25
N THR A 9 -4.07 2.65 -15.60
CA THR A 9 -3.03 1.68 -15.92
C THR A 9 -3.42 0.30 -15.38
N SER A 10 -2.86 -0.76 -15.96
CA SER A 10 -3.00 -2.13 -15.43
C SER A 10 -2.20 -2.36 -14.13
N TYR A 11 -1.44 -1.37 -13.68
CA TYR A 11 -0.52 -1.43 -12.55
C TYR A 11 -1.01 -0.55 -11.40
N GLY A 12 -0.43 -0.72 -10.22
CA GLY A 12 -0.80 0.00 -9.01
C GLY A 12 0.17 -0.25 -7.87
N LEU A 13 1.47 -0.08 -8.12
CA LEU A 13 2.51 -0.33 -7.12
C LEU A 13 2.69 0.87 -6.18
N VAL A 14 3.23 1.97 -6.70
CA VAL A 14 3.42 3.23 -5.98
C VAL A 14 2.81 4.37 -6.79
N ALA A 15 2.20 5.34 -6.11
CA ALA A 15 1.81 6.62 -6.68
C ALA A 15 2.32 7.77 -5.82
N SER A 16 2.52 8.94 -6.43
CA SER A 16 2.82 10.17 -5.71
C SER A 16 2.06 11.35 -6.29
N ALA A 17 1.69 12.30 -5.45
CA ALA A 17 1.09 13.57 -5.86
C ALA A 17 1.86 14.75 -5.26
N TRP A 18 2.04 15.79 -6.05
CA TRP A 18 2.73 17.02 -5.64
C TRP A 18 1.76 18.20 -5.67
N THR A 19 1.49 18.78 -4.51
CA THR A 19 0.61 19.94 -4.38
C THR A 19 0.74 20.60 -2.99
N ASN A 20 0.55 21.92 -2.95
CA ASN A 20 0.50 22.68 -1.70
C ASN A 20 -0.94 22.79 -1.12
N ASP A 21 -1.96 22.33 -1.85
CA ASP A 21 -3.36 22.32 -1.41
C ASP A 21 -3.63 21.07 -0.54
N GLY A 22 -3.73 21.24 0.77
CA GLY A 22 -3.98 20.15 1.72
C GLY A 22 -5.27 19.37 1.46
N ALA A 23 -6.34 20.03 1.03
CA ALA A 23 -7.58 19.35 0.70
C ALA A 23 -7.40 18.46 -0.54
N ARG A 24 -6.59 18.90 -1.50
CA ARG A 24 -6.21 18.08 -2.67
C ARG A 24 -5.34 16.90 -2.27
N GLN A 25 -4.41 17.07 -1.34
CA GLN A 25 -3.59 15.96 -0.83
C GLN A 25 -4.46 14.83 -0.29
N MET A 26 -5.41 15.14 0.59
CA MET A 26 -6.33 14.14 1.17
C MET A 26 -7.22 13.49 0.11
N ARG A 27 -7.74 14.28 -0.84
CA ARG A 27 -8.52 13.73 -1.97
C ARG A 27 -7.69 12.78 -2.84
N MET A 28 -6.42 13.10 -3.09
CA MET A 28 -5.53 12.26 -3.89
C MET A 28 -5.13 10.99 -3.13
N MET A 29 -4.79 11.08 -1.84
CA MET A 29 -4.50 9.92 -0.98
C MET A 29 -5.65 8.90 -1.02
N LYS A 30 -6.91 9.37 -0.96
CA LYS A 30 -8.09 8.48 -1.00
C LYS A 30 -8.39 7.94 -2.40
N ALA A 31 -8.10 8.71 -3.46
CA ALA A 31 -8.52 8.38 -4.82
C ALA A 31 -7.51 7.51 -5.58
N LEU A 32 -6.21 7.61 -5.30
CA LEU A 32 -5.16 6.87 -6.01
C LEU A 32 -5.19 5.39 -5.60
N ARG A 33 -5.18 4.49 -6.59
CA ARG A 33 -5.17 3.03 -6.39
C ARG A 33 -3.76 2.49 -6.57
N ALA A 34 -2.94 2.66 -5.53
CA ALA A 34 -1.57 2.15 -5.45
C ALA A 34 -1.28 1.68 -4.03
N GLY A 35 -0.41 0.68 -3.85
CA GLY A 35 -0.14 0.11 -2.53
C GLY A 35 0.60 1.04 -1.58
N GLN A 36 1.35 1.99 -2.13
CA GLN A 36 1.83 3.16 -1.39
C GLN A 36 1.49 4.43 -2.14
N VAL A 37 1.02 5.45 -1.41
CA VAL A 37 0.74 6.78 -1.94
C VAL A 37 1.55 7.80 -1.14
N PHE A 38 2.40 8.54 -1.84
CA PHE A 38 3.19 9.62 -1.27
C PHE A 38 2.61 10.99 -1.64
N ILE A 39 2.70 11.94 -0.73
CA ILE A 39 2.35 13.35 -0.99
C ILE A 39 3.60 14.18 -0.76
N ASN A 40 3.95 14.99 -1.75
CA ASN A 40 5.16 15.83 -1.73
C ASN A 40 6.44 15.05 -1.38
N ALA A 41 6.48 13.78 -1.75
CA ALA A 41 7.60 12.87 -1.57
C ALA A 41 7.53 11.76 -2.62
N TYR A 42 8.62 11.01 -2.82
CA TYR A 42 8.61 9.80 -3.63
C TYR A 42 9.53 8.76 -3.00
N GLY A 43 8.93 7.67 -2.53
CA GLY A 43 9.60 6.77 -1.60
C GLY A 43 9.66 7.33 -0.18
N ALA A 44 9.99 6.48 0.78
CA ALA A 44 10.06 6.81 2.21
C ALA A 44 11.51 6.76 2.75
N ALA A 45 12.48 7.24 1.96
CA ALA A 45 13.91 6.97 2.19
C ALA A 45 14.19 5.46 2.35
N GLY A 46 14.32 4.95 3.58
CA GLY A 46 14.40 3.52 3.86
C GLY A 46 13.05 2.79 3.81
N GLY A 47 12.03 3.37 4.44
CA GLY A 47 10.66 2.83 4.49
C GLY A 47 10.58 1.37 4.88
N ILE A 48 11.43 0.90 5.78
CA ILE A 48 11.56 -0.52 6.16
C ILE A 48 10.31 -0.96 6.92
N GLU A 49 9.76 -0.05 7.72
CA GLU A 49 8.58 -0.22 8.54
C GLU A 49 7.26 -0.08 7.76
N LEU A 50 7.30 0.46 6.54
CA LEU A 50 6.11 0.74 5.74
C LEU A 50 5.81 -0.42 4.80
N PRO A 51 4.66 -1.12 4.93
CA PRO A 51 4.28 -2.21 4.05
C PRO A 51 4.32 -1.79 2.57
N PHE A 52 4.95 -2.62 1.75
CA PHE A 52 5.16 -2.44 0.33
C PHE A 52 4.52 -3.58 -0.44
N GLY A 53 3.81 -3.24 -1.51
CA GLY A 53 3.14 -4.22 -2.37
C GLY A 53 2.21 -3.48 -3.30
N GLY A 54 1.67 -4.14 -4.31
CA GLY A 54 0.86 -3.47 -5.32
C GLY A 54 -0.62 -3.79 -5.27
N PHE A 55 -1.29 -3.33 -6.30
CA PHE A 55 -2.63 -3.71 -6.73
C PHE A 55 -2.60 -4.13 -8.21
N LYS A 56 -3.65 -4.84 -8.66
CA LYS A 56 -3.83 -5.26 -10.06
C LYS A 56 -2.66 -6.15 -10.52
N LYS A 57 -2.05 -5.86 -11.68
CA LYS A 57 -0.88 -6.60 -12.17
C LYS A 57 0.41 -6.31 -11.39
N SER A 58 0.36 -5.43 -10.38
CA SER A 58 1.47 -5.23 -9.43
C SER A 58 1.42 -6.20 -8.25
N SER A 59 0.77 -7.36 -8.41
CA SER A 59 0.63 -8.45 -7.45
C SER A 59 -0.35 -8.18 -6.29
N HIS A 60 -0.45 -9.20 -5.43
CA HIS A 60 -1.20 -9.27 -4.18
C HIS A 60 -0.22 -9.59 -3.03
N GLY A 61 -0.57 -9.19 -1.81
CA GLY A 61 0.27 -9.34 -0.62
C GLY A 61 1.10 -8.10 -0.27
N ARG A 62 1.81 -8.17 0.86
CA ARG A 62 2.65 -7.09 1.38
C ARG A 62 4.00 -7.63 1.89
N GLU A 63 5.07 -7.02 1.43
CA GLU A 63 6.41 -7.17 1.98
C GLU A 63 6.79 -5.92 2.78
N LYS A 64 7.92 -5.97 3.51
CA LYS A 64 8.33 -4.94 4.48
C LYS A 64 7.28 -4.69 5.58
N GLY A 65 7.65 -3.86 6.56
CA GLY A 65 6.84 -3.59 7.72
C GLY A 65 6.52 -4.86 8.52
N PHE A 66 5.64 -4.70 9.50
CA PHE A 66 5.18 -5.82 10.31
C PHE A 66 4.25 -6.75 9.53
N ASP A 67 3.53 -6.21 8.54
CA ASP A 67 2.57 -6.96 7.72
C ASP A 67 3.23 -8.12 6.96
N ALA A 68 4.49 -7.96 6.53
CA ALA A 68 5.24 -9.03 5.87
C ALA A 68 5.34 -10.31 6.71
N LEU A 69 5.35 -10.19 8.05
CA LEU A 69 5.43 -11.37 8.92
C LEU A 69 4.23 -12.30 8.71
N TYR A 70 3.05 -11.78 8.35
CA TYR A 70 1.89 -12.61 8.04
C TYR A 70 2.04 -13.36 6.70
N GLU A 71 2.76 -12.78 5.73
CA GLU A 71 3.05 -13.46 4.45
C GLU A 71 4.14 -14.53 4.59
N PHE A 72 5.07 -14.36 5.54
CA PHE A 72 6.16 -15.30 5.80
C PHE A 72 5.90 -16.27 6.96
N SER A 73 4.68 -16.30 7.51
CA SER A 73 4.29 -17.23 8.57
C SER A 73 2.98 -17.95 8.24
N ALA A 74 2.82 -19.15 8.80
CA ALA A 74 1.59 -19.92 8.68
C ALA A 74 0.83 -19.89 10.00
N THR A 75 -0.40 -19.36 9.98
CA THR A 75 -1.28 -19.37 11.15
C THR A 75 -1.74 -20.80 11.42
N LYS A 76 -1.55 -21.28 12.66
CA LYS A 76 -2.02 -22.59 13.13
C LYS A 76 -2.87 -22.42 14.38
N THR A 77 -4.12 -22.83 14.29
CA THR A 77 -5.02 -22.94 15.45
C THR A 77 -4.95 -24.36 16.00
N ALA A 78 -4.62 -24.50 17.28
CA ALA A 78 -4.63 -25.78 17.98
C ALA A 78 -5.59 -25.68 19.17
N VAL A 79 -6.46 -26.68 19.32
CA VAL A 79 -7.43 -26.76 20.41
C VAL A 79 -7.23 -28.09 21.11
N VAL A 80 -7.07 -28.05 22.43
CA VAL A 80 -6.96 -29.24 23.27
C VAL A 80 -8.15 -29.27 24.21
N LYS A 81 -9.01 -30.27 24.07
CA LYS A 81 -10.02 -30.59 25.08
C LYS A 81 -9.36 -31.49 26.14
N HIS A 82 -9.16 -30.95 27.33
CA HIS A 82 -8.81 -31.73 28.52
C HIS A 82 -10.02 -31.74 29.47
N GLY A 83 -10.31 -32.92 30.05
CA GLY A 83 -11.43 -33.28 30.93
C GLY A 83 -12.37 -32.19 31.41
#